data_AF-A0A4Y8C6N2-F1
#
_entry.id   AF-A0A4Y8C6N2-F1
#
_cell.length_a   1.000
_cell.length_b   1.000
_cell.length_c   1.000
_cell.angle_alpha   90.00
_cell.angle_beta   90.00
_cell.angle_gamma   90.00
#
_symmetry.space_group_name_H-M   'P 1'
#
loop_
_entity.id
_entity.type
_entity.pdbx_description
1 polymer ?
#
loop_
_entity_poly.entity_id
_entity_poly.type
_entity_poly.pdbx_seq_one_letter_code
_entity_poly.pdbx_strand_id
1 'polypeptide(L)'
;DTMILAWLKNPSLRVNMDDLALRLFNYETLHFESLVKKGENFASVELEKACKYAAEDAYITLRFYLYFLKNLETPLLELAKNCEFDFIKIIMMMEENGIKLDTNAL
;
A
#
# COMPACT_ATOMS: atom_id res chain seq x y z
N ASP A 1 -8.04 -3.01 0.26
CA ASP A 1 -6.75 -2.45 -0.19
C ASP A 1 -7.00 -1.09 -0.85
N THR A 2 -6.38 -0.01 -0.37
CA THR A 2 -6.58 1.35 -0.92
C THR A 2 -5.71 1.63 -2.15
N MET A 3 -4.61 0.91 -2.33
CA MET A 3 -3.74 1.01 -3.49
C MET A 3 -4.47 0.47 -4.74
N ILE A 4 -5.16 -0.66 -4.61
CA ILE A 4 -6.01 -1.22 -5.67
C ILE A 4 -7.14 -0.25 -6.02
N LEU A 5 -7.82 0.33 -5.02
CA LEU A 5 -8.88 1.33 -5.27
C LEU A 5 -8.35 2.56 -6.02
N ALA A 6 -7.15 3.02 -5.67
CA ALA A 6 -6.48 4.12 -6.37
C ALA A 6 -6.12 3.75 -7.82
N TRP A 7 -5.60 2.53 -8.02
CA TRP A 7 -5.25 2.02 -9.34
C TRP A 7 -6.48 1.87 -10.25
N LEU A 8 -7.57 1.29 -9.73
CA LEU A 8 -8.84 1.18 -10.45
C LEU A 8 -9.41 2.55 -10.84
N LYS A 9 -9.21 3.59 -10.01
CA LYS A 9 -9.65 4.94 -10.33
C LYS A 9 -8.85 5.56 -11.48
N ASN A 10 -7.52 5.39 -11.47
CA ASN A 10 -6.63 5.88 -12.51
C ASN A 10 -5.31 5.09 -12.55
N PRO A 11 -5.19 4.10 -13.45
CA PRO A 11 -4.03 3.21 -13.47
C PRO A 11 -2.76 3.88 -14.01
N SER A 12 -2.88 5.03 -14.67
CA SER A 12 -1.74 5.78 -15.22
C SER A 12 -0.97 6.57 -14.17
N LEU A 13 -1.52 6.69 -12.95
CA LEU A 13 -0.91 7.47 -11.87
C LEU A 13 -0.25 6.57 -10.83
N ARG A 14 0.77 7.10 -10.16
CA ARG A 14 1.37 6.44 -8.99
C ARG A 14 0.36 6.32 -7.86
N VAL A 15 0.40 5.18 -7.17
CA VAL A 15 -0.56 4.76 -6.14
C VAL A 15 0.09 4.54 -4.76
N ASN A 16 1.40 4.78 -4.62
CA ASN A 16 2.04 4.76 -3.30
C ASN A 16 1.43 5.83 -2.38
N MET A 17 1.54 5.61 -1.06
CA MET A 17 0.86 6.42 -0.06
C MET A 17 1.27 7.89 -0.13
N ASP A 18 2.56 8.18 -0.26
CA ASP A 18 3.10 9.54 -0.26
C ASP A 18 2.56 10.36 -1.45
N ASP A 19 2.69 9.83 -2.66
CA ASP A 19 2.20 10.48 -3.89
C ASP A 19 0.65 10.62 -3.86
N LEU A 20 -0.04 9.64 -3.30
CA LEU A 20 -1.51 9.64 -3.22
C LEU A 20 -2.04 10.62 -2.17
N ALA A 21 -1.42 10.69 -1.00
CA ALA A 21 -1.77 11.62 0.07
C ALA A 21 -1.55 13.07 -0.37
N LEU A 22 -0.41 13.34 -1.02
CA LEU A 22 -0.12 14.66 -1.56
C LEU A 22 -1.15 15.05 -2.64
N ARG A 23 -1.44 14.15 -3.59
CA ARG A 23 -2.37 14.43 -4.70
C ARG A 23 -3.82 14.63 -4.24
N LEU A 24 -4.30 13.82 -3.30
CA LEU A 24 -5.71 13.86 -2.89
C LEU A 24 -6.00 14.87 -1.78
N PHE A 25 -5.04 15.08 -0.88
CA PHE A 25 -5.26 15.83 0.36
C PHE A 25 -4.25 16.96 0.57
N ASN A 26 -3.29 17.16 -0.35
CA ASN A 26 -2.17 18.09 -0.18
C ASN A 26 -1.45 17.87 1.17
N TYR A 27 -1.24 16.59 1.50
CA TYR A 27 -0.66 16.15 2.76
C TYR A 27 0.65 15.39 2.48
N GLU A 28 1.73 15.84 3.11
CA GLU A 28 3.03 15.16 3.09
C GLU A 28 3.11 14.18 4.27
N THR A 29 3.28 12.90 3.96
CA THR A 29 3.45 11.80 4.93
C THR A 29 4.87 11.72 5.45
N LEU A 30 5.04 11.08 6.60
CA LEU A 30 6.33 10.73 7.17
C LEU A 30 6.99 9.66 6.30
N HIS A 31 8.24 9.89 5.87
CA HIS A 31 8.96 8.91 5.06
C HIS A 31 9.72 7.89 5.90
N PHE A 32 9.62 6.61 5.53
CA PHE A 32 10.34 5.52 6.21
C PHE A 32 11.86 5.76 6.30
N GLU A 33 12.47 6.28 5.24
CA GLU A 33 13.91 6.58 5.17
C GLU A 33 14.36 7.66 6.16
N SER A 34 13.43 8.52 6.61
CA SER A 34 13.70 9.52 7.64
C SER A 34 13.69 8.93 9.06
N LEU A 35 13.11 7.74 9.23
CA LEU A 35 12.91 7.06 10.51
C LEU A 35 13.95 5.96 10.75
N VAL A 36 14.23 5.14 9.73
CA VAL A 36 15.14 4.00 9.83
C VAL A 36 16.51 4.37 9.28
N LYS A 37 17.54 4.23 10.12
CA LYS A 37 18.91 4.46 9.69
C LYS A 37 19.35 3.40 8.69
N LYS A 38 20.22 3.80 7.76
CA LYS A 38 20.80 2.89 6.77
C LYS A 38 21.46 1.68 7.44
N GLY A 39 21.03 0.48 7.09
CA GLY A 39 21.55 -0.77 7.64
C GLY A 39 20.85 -1.25 8.91
N GLU A 40 19.90 -0.48 9.45
CA GLU A 40 19.02 -0.91 10.54
C GLU A 40 17.63 -1.26 10.01
N ASN A 41 16.76 -1.76 10.89
CA ASN A 41 15.38 -2.10 10.58
C ASN A 41 14.42 -1.33 11.50
N PHE A 42 13.11 -1.46 11.25
CA PHE A 42 12.10 -0.71 12.00
C PHE A 42 12.13 -0.96 13.53
N ALA A 43 12.68 -2.09 13.99
CA ALA A 43 12.80 -2.40 15.41
C ALA A 43 13.84 -1.52 16.14
N SER A 44 14.73 -0.84 15.43
CA SER A 44 15.69 0.12 16.04
C SER A 44 15.10 1.52 16.25
N VAL A 45 13.90 1.79 15.72
CA VAL A 45 13.27 3.10 15.78
C VAL A 45 12.75 3.36 17.19
N GLU A 46 12.94 4.59 17.67
CA GLU A 46 12.37 5.05 18.94
C GLU A 46 10.84 4.88 18.94
N LEU A 47 10.31 4.30 20.01
CA LEU A 47 8.91 3.90 20.11
C LEU A 47 7.93 5.04 19.76
N GLU A 48 8.21 6.26 20.21
CA GLU A 48 7.35 7.41 19.91
C GLU A 48 7.28 7.71 18.41
N LYS A 49 8.43 7.67 17.72
CA LYS A 49 8.51 7.91 16.28
C LYS A 49 7.86 6.78 15.49
N ALA A 50 8.13 5.53 15.88
CA ALA A 50 7.50 4.35 15.30
C ALA A 50 5.97 4.41 15.43
N CYS A 51 5.47 4.80 16.60
CA CYS A 51 4.05 4.97 16.86
C CYS A 51 3.42 6.05 15.96
N LYS A 52 4.05 7.23 15.86
CA LYS A 52 3.56 8.31 14.99
C LYS A 52 3.48 7.89 13.53
N TYR A 53 4.54 7.27 13.01
CA TYR A 53 4.59 6.77 11.63
C TYR A 53 3.49 5.73 11.37
N ALA A 54 3.43 4.68 12.20
CA ALA A 54 2.46 3.61 12.01
C ALA A 54 1.00 4.09 12.19
N ALA A 55 0.75 5.03 13.10
CA ALA A 55 -0.57 5.62 13.30
C ALA A 55 -0.97 6.53 12.12
N GLU A 56 -0.02 7.27 11.55
CA GLU A 56 -0.26 8.06 10.35
C GLU A 56 -0.66 7.18 9.16
N ASP A 57 0.09 6.11 8.88
CA ASP A 57 -0.21 5.18 7.80
C ASP A 57 -1.63 4.61 7.93
N ALA A 58 -2.03 4.21 9.14
CA ALA A 58 -3.37 3.71 9.41
C ALA A 58 -4.44 4.78 9.20
N TYR A 59 -4.21 6.01 9.68
CA TYR A 59 -5.15 7.12 9.54
C TYR A 59 -5.32 7.56 8.09
N ILE A 60 -4.22 7.71 7.36
CA ILE A 60 -4.22 8.11 5.94
C ILE A 60 -4.88 7.01 5.09
N THR A 61 -4.62 5.74 5.38
CA THR A 61 -5.32 4.62 4.72
C THR A 61 -6.83 4.68 4.92
N LEU A 62 -7.30 4.95 6.14
CA LEU A 62 -8.74 5.13 6.40
C LEU A 62 -9.32 6.31 5.59
N ARG A 63 -8.57 7.42 5.52
CA ARG A 63 -8.95 8.59 4.72
C ARG A 63 -9.08 8.26 3.24
N PHE A 64 -8.14 7.48 2.68
CA PHE A 64 -8.25 6.98 1.30
C PHE A 64 -9.48 6.10 1.10
N TYR A 65 -9.73 5.15 2.00
CA TYR A 65 -10.88 4.25 1.89
C TYR A 65 -12.19 5.05 1.85
N LEU A 66 -12.37 6.00 2.77
CA LEU A 66 -13.55 6.86 2.81
C LEU A 66 -13.68 7.76 1.57
N TYR A 67 -12.54 8.21 1.01
CA TYR A 67 -12.53 8.97 -0.24
C TYR A 67 -13.00 8.09 -1.42
N PHE A 68 -12.42 6.90 -1.60
CA PHE A 68 -12.77 6.03 -2.73
C PHE A 68 -14.18 5.47 -2.63
N LEU A 69 -14.69 5.20 -1.42
CA LEU A 69 -16.07 4.78 -1.24
C LEU A 69 -17.08 5.80 -1.78
N LYS A 70 -16.72 7.09 -1.78
CA LYS A 70 -17.57 8.18 -2.27
C LYS A 70 -17.31 8.56 -3.74
N ASN A 71 -16.07 8.35 -4.22
CA ASN A 71 -15.60 8.91 -5.49
C ASN A 71 -15.27 7.85 -6.56
N LEU A 72 -15.30 6.57 -6.21
CA LEU A 72 -15.14 5.47 -7.16
C LEU A 72 -16.51 5.02 -7.67
N GLU A 73 -16.59 4.68 -8.95
CA GLU A 73 -17.83 4.24 -9.59
C GLU A 73 -18.25 2.86 -9.06
N THR A 74 -19.56 2.63 -8.93
CA THR A 74 -20.11 1.38 -8.40
C THR A 74 -19.57 0.13 -9.09
N PRO A 75 -19.48 0.04 -10.43
CA PRO A 75 -18.93 -1.14 -11.10
C PRO A 75 -17.47 -1.43 -10.72
N LEU A 76 -16.67 -0.39 -10.46
CA LEU A 76 -15.28 -0.54 -10.05
C LEU A 76 -15.17 -0.97 -8.59
N LEU A 77 -16.06 -0.48 -7.71
CA LEU A 77 -16.16 -0.96 -6.34
C LEU A 77 -16.56 -2.44 -6.29
N GLU A 78 -17.49 -2.86 -7.15
CA GLU A 78 -17.89 -4.26 -7.29
C GLU A 78 -16.74 -5.12 -7.82
N LEU A 79 -16.03 -4.66 -8.86
CA LEU A 79 -14.83 -5.33 -9.36
C LEU A 79 -13.77 -5.51 -8.27
N ALA A 80 -13.48 -4.46 -7.51
CA ALA A 80 -12.53 -4.52 -6.41
C ALA A 80 -12.92 -5.60 -5.39
N LYS A 81 -14.22 -5.65 -5.04
CA LYS A 81 -14.75 -6.50 -3.99
C LYS A 81 -14.92 -7.96 -4.42
N ASN A 82 -15.31 -8.19 -5.67
CA ASN A 82 -15.66 -9.51 -6.20
C ASN A 82 -14.51 -10.21 -6.92
N CYS A 83 -13.42 -9.49 -7.25
CA CYS A 83 -12.27 -10.03 -7.96
C CYS A 83 -10.97 -9.63 -7.26
N GLU A 84 -10.64 -8.34 -7.24
CA GLU A 84 -9.28 -7.88 -6.90
C GLU A 84 -8.87 -8.23 -5.47
N PHE A 85 -9.76 -8.08 -4.48
CA PHE A 85 -9.42 -8.34 -3.09
C PHE A 85 -9.20 -9.82 -2.77
N ASP A 86 -9.92 -10.73 -3.43
CA ASP A 86 -9.66 -12.17 -3.28
C ASP A 86 -8.40 -12.59 -4.05
N PHE A 87 -8.10 -11.91 -5.16
CA PHE A 87 -6.89 -12.16 -5.94
C PHE A 87 -5.60 -11.87 -5.14
N ILE A 88 -5.62 -10.95 -4.17
CA ILE A 88 -4.50 -10.70 -3.24
C ILE A 88 -4.02 -12.02 -2.59
N LYS A 89 -4.95 -12.86 -2.14
CA LYS A 89 -4.62 -14.14 -1.47
C LYS A 89 -3.93 -15.11 -2.42
N ILE A 90 -4.31 -15.08 -3.70
CA ILE A 90 -3.70 -15.92 -4.74
C ILE A 90 -2.27 -15.48 -5.00
N ILE A 91 -2.02 -14.17 -5.10
CA ILE A 91 -0.67 -13.62 -5.25
C ILE A 91 0.19 -14.00 -4.04
N MET A 92 -0.31 -13.81 -2.82
CA MET A 92 0.41 -14.19 -1.60
C MET A 92 0.80 -15.68 -1.62
N MET A 93 -0.13 -16.57 -2.00
CA MET A 93 0.16 -18.01 -2.11
C MET A 93 1.22 -18.30 -3.19
N MET A 94 1.18 -17.61 -4.33
CA MET A 94 2.19 -17.77 -5.38
C MET A 94 3.58 -17.31 -4.92
N GLU A 95 3.66 -16.18 -4.21
CA GLU A 95 4.89 -15.63 -3.65
C GLU A 95 5.49 -16.56 -2.58
N GLU A 96 4.66 -17.09 -1.67
CA GLU A 96 5.08 -18.04 -0.65
C GLU A 96 5.59 -19.37 -1.23
N ASN A 97 4.97 -19.85 -2.31
CA ASN A 97 5.39 -21.09 -2.98
C ASN A 97 6.76 -20.97 -3.66
N GLY A 98 7.06 -19.77 -4.21
CA GLY A 98 8.30 -19.52 -4.92
C GLY A 98 8.47 -20.32 -6.22
N ILE A 99 9.66 -20.22 -6.81
CA ILE A 99 10.03 -20.93 -8.05
C ILE A 99 11.35 -21.63 -7.81
N LYS A 100 11.40 -22.94 -8.05
CA LYS A 100 12.63 -23.72 -7.95
C LYS A 100 13.58 -23.34 -9.09
N LEU A 101 14.78 -22.90 -8.75
CA LEU A 101 15.86 -22.59 -9.70
C LEU A 101 16.84 -23.75 -9.80
N ASP A 102 17.27 -24.07 -11.02
CA ASP A 102 18.41 -24.96 -11.26
C ASP A 102 19.68 -24.14 -11.40
N THR A 103 20.49 -24.10 -10.34
CA THR A 103 21.71 -23.30 -10.28
C THR A 103 22.88 -23.91 -11.06
N ASN A 104 22.76 -25.14 -11.57
CA ASN A 104 23.82 -25.74 -12.38
C ASN A 104 23.68 -25.40 -13.87
N ALA A 105 22.48 -25.02 -14.30
CA ALA A 105 22.19 -24.62 -15.68
C ALA A 105 22.29 -23.11 -15.91
N LEU A 106 22.33 -22.32 -14.82
CA LEU A 106 22.52 -20.85 -14.79
C LEU A 106 24.00 -20.50 -14.67
#